data_AF-A0A3G6RF38-F1
#
_entry.id   AF-A0A3G6RF38-F1
#
_cell.length_a   1.000
_cell.length_b   1.000
_cell.length_c   1.000
_cell.angle_alpha   90.00
_cell.angle_beta   90.00
_cell.angle_gamma   90.00
#
_symmetry.space_group_name_H-M   'P 1'
#
loop_
_entity.id
_entity.type
_entity.pdbx_description
1 polymer ?
#
loop_
_entity_poly.entity_id
_entity_poly.type
_entity_poly.pdbx_seq_one_letter_code
_entity_poly.pdbx_strand_id
1 'polypeptide(L)'
;MNCKQFNSISLEEVLLSLGHLPTKQNEKEAWYLNPFASESQASFKINKSLNKWYLFSEGIGGNNTDFMKKYLNASVNEVLVWAEKQSFSSFQKQNIPDQKFENPSENYEIRDVKEIQHPALLEYLRERKVENQTQFLYEIHYRMKDKNNFGIGFKNDSGGYEIRNKYSKICLGKKDISTIKNDSESLRIFEGFFDFLSFKNVEKFLQKDTSDYIILNSVSMISNIKNSLGNYKNIELYFDNDEAGNRAIEMIKNENEIAEDCRVLYSDFKDLNDWLVYKNPANERQVIHRRR
;
A
#
# COMPACT_ATOMS: atom_id res chain seq x y z
N MET A 1 -16.65 31.56 -2.47
CA MET A 1 -16.01 30.51 -1.66
C MET A 1 -14.62 30.23 -2.22
N ASN A 2 -13.60 30.10 -1.37
CA ASN A 2 -12.24 29.71 -1.77
C ASN A 2 -11.92 28.25 -1.40
N CYS A 3 -10.79 27.71 -1.89
CA CYS A 3 -10.40 26.32 -1.63
C CYS A 3 -10.29 25.96 -0.14
N LYS A 4 -9.80 26.88 0.70
CA LYS A 4 -9.69 26.64 2.15
C LYS A 4 -11.07 26.47 2.78
N GLN A 5 -12.00 27.37 2.43
CA GLN A 5 -13.39 27.32 2.89
C GLN A 5 -14.09 26.05 2.39
N PHE A 6 -13.90 25.69 1.12
CA PHE A 6 -14.51 24.48 0.57
C PHE A 6 -13.97 23.21 1.22
N ASN A 7 -12.67 23.15 1.50
CA ASN A 7 -12.02 22.01 2.17
C ASN A 7 -12.35 21.90 3.67
N SER A 8 -12.99 22.91 4.28
CA SER A 8 -13.51 22.81 5.65
C SER A 8 -14.92 22.23 5.74
N ILE A 9 -15.64 22.10 4.63
CA ILE A 9 -16.96 21.47 4.57
C ILE A 9 -16.79 19.97 4.75
N SER A 10 -17.66 19.31 5.52
CA SER A 10 -17.59 17.86 5.68
C SER A 10 -17.67 17.15 4.32
N LEU A 11 -16.68 16.32 4.00
CA LEU A 11 -16.68 15.55 2.76
C LEU A 11 -17.85 14.57 2.70
N GLU A 12 -18.33 14.09 3.85
CA GLU A 12 -19.55 13.28 3.92
C GLU A 12 -20.78 14.06 3.45
N GLU A 13 -20.83 15.36 3.75
CA GLU A 13 -21.90 16.25 3.30
C GLU A 13 -21.82 16.53 1.80
N VAL A 14 -20.61 16.73 1.29
CA VAL A 14 -20.36 16.86 -0.16
C VAL A 14 -20.81 15.60 -0.89
N LEU A 15 -20.44 14.41 -0.41
CA LEU A 15 -20.84 13.14 -1.02
C LEU A 15 -22.35 12.90 -0.94
N LEU A 16 -22.97 13.24 0.19
CA LEU A 16 -24.42 13.16 0.34
C LEU A 16 -25.14 14.07 -0.67
N SER A 17 -24.65 15.29 -0.89
CA SER A 17 -25.20 16.23 -1.88
C SER A 17 -25.13 15.70 -3.32
N LEU A 18 -24.18 14.80 -3.57
CA LEU A 18 -23.98 14.13 -4.86
C LEU A 18 -24.71 12.77 -4.95
N GLY A 19 -25.44 12.38 -3.91
CA GLY A 19 -26.22 11.13 -3.86
C GLY A 19 -25.43 9.91 -3.40
N HIS A 20 -24.21 10.06 -2.89
CA HIS A 20 -23.39 8.96 -2.37
C HIS A 20 -23.68 8.72 -0.89
N LEU A 21 -24.06 7.50 -0.57
CA LEU A 21 -24.29 7.04 0.81
C LEU A 21 -23.17 6.10 1.26
N PRO A 22 -22.78 6.16 2.55
CA PRO A 22 -21.76 5.26 3.07
C PRO A 22 -22.29 3.82 3.10
N THR A 23 -21.45 2.89 2.66
CA THR A 23 -21.68 1.44 2.78
C THR A 23 -21.39 0.95 4.20
N LYS A 24 -20.44 1.59 4.90
CA LYS A 24 -20.10 1.33 6.30
C LYS A 24 -19.49 2.57 6.92
N GLN A 25 -19.82 2.87 8.18
CA GLN A 25 -19.20 3.99 8.88
C GLN A 25 -19.08 3.76 10.39
N ASN A 26 -18.18 4.51 11.02
CA ASN A 26 -18.05 4.69 12.47
C ASN A 26 -17.66 6.15 12.77
N GLU A 27 -17.33 6.47 14.02
CA GLU A 27 -16.95 7.83 14.42
C GLU A 27 -15.70 8.39 13.72
N LYS A 28 -14.78 7.52 13.25
CA LYS A 28 -13.47 7.92 12.70
C LYS A 28 -13.44 7.89 11.18
N GLU A 29 -14.18 6.97 10.57
CA GLU A 29 -14.11 6.72 9.14
C GLU A 29 -15.45 6.31 8.54
N ALA A 30 -15.60 6.58 7.25
CA ALA A 30 -16.72 6.14 6.44
C ALA A 30 -16.19 5.53 5.13
N TRP A 31 -16.83 4.47 4.67
CA TRP A 31 -16.51 3.73 3.46
C TRP A 31 -17.66 3.87 2.47
N TYR A 32 -17.33 4.06 1.20
CA TYR A 32 -18.23 4.27 0.09
C TYR A 32 -17.81 3.38 -1.08
N LEU A 33 -18.77 3.12 -1.97
CA LEU A 33 -18.41 2.69 -3.31
C LEU A 33 -17.65 3.83 -4.03
N ASN A 34 -16.81 3.48 -4.99
CA ASN A 34 -15.99 4.37 -5.78
C ASN A 34 -16.91 5.40 -6.47
N PRO A 35 -16.81 6.69 -6.12
CA PRO A 35 -17.65 7.71 -6.73
C PRO A 35 -17.31 7.99 -8.20
N PHE A 36 -16.17 7.49 -8.70
CA PHE A 36 -15.66 7.77 -10.04
C PHE A 36 -15.91 6.63 -11.04
N ALA A 37 -16.24 5.42 -10.57
CA ALA A 37 -16.46 4.25 -11.41
C ALA A 37 -17.37 3.23 -10.71
N SER A 38 -18.03 2.37 -11.49
CA SER A 38 -18.86 1.30 -10.93
C SER A 38 -18.00 0.25 -10.23
N GLU A 39 -18.31 -0.04 -8.96
CA GLU A 39 -17.68 -1.13 -8.21
C GLU A 39 -18.70 -1.86 -7.34
N SER A 40 -18.39 -3.11 -6.97
CA SER A 40 -19.25 -3.97 -6.13
C SER A 40 -18.81 -4.04 -4.66
N GLN A 41 -17.60 -3.59 -4.35
CA GLN A 41 -17.02 -3.60 -3.01
C GLN A 41 -16.44 -2.21 -2.70
N ALA A 42 -16.73 -1.69 -1.51
CA ALA A 42 -16.34 -0.34 -1.12
C ALA A 42 -14.82 -0.18 -1.03
N SER A 43 -14.25 0.68 -1.87
CA SER A 43 -12.82 0.99 -1.88
C SER A 43 -12.52 2.47 -1.56
N PHE A 44 -13.54 3.32 -1.48
CA PHE A 44 -13.39 4.74 -1.16
C PHE A 44 -13.58 4.99 0.34
N LYS A 45 -12.54 5.49 1.01
CA LYS A 45 -12.53 5.74 2.46
C LYS A 45 -12.38 7.21 2.76
N ILE A 46 -13.19 7.71 3.70
CA ILE A 46 -13.06 9.03 4.30
C ILE A 46 -12.51 8.89 5.71
N ASN A 47 -11.55 9.75 6.04
CA ASN A 47 -11.17 10.02 7.43
C ASN A 47 -11.92 11.27 7.91
N LYS A 48 -12.84 11.09 8.85
CA LYS A 48 -13.76 12.14 9.32
C LYS A 48 -13.02 13.27 10.05
N SER A 49 -12.00 12.94 10.84
CA SER A 49 -11.25 13.95 11.60
C SER A 49 -10.31 14.77 10.73
N LEU A 50 -9.76 14.17 9.66
CA LEU A 50 -8.88 14.86 8.72
C LEU A 50 -9.63 15.53 7.56
N ASN A 51 -10.91 15.20 7.39
CA ASN A 51 -11.72 15.61 6.25
C ASN A 51 -11.04 15.34 4.89
N LYS A 52 -10.48 14.13 4.77
CA LYS A 52 -9.75 13.67 3.58
C LYS A 52 -10.27 12.32 3.13
N TRP A 53 -10.18 12.07 1.83
CA TRP A 53 -10.51 10.78 1.24
C TRP A 53 -9.29 10.07 0.69
N TYR A 54 -9.42 8.76 0.57
CA TYR A 54 -8.48 7.88 -0.09
C TYR A 54 -9.25 6.78 -0.82
N LEU A 55 -8.95 6.57 -2.09
CA LEU A 55 -9.48 5.52 -2.92
C LEU A 55 -8.45 4.39 -3.02
N PHE A 56 -8.72 3.29 -2.33
CA PHE A 56 -7.80 2.16 -2.23
C PHE A 56 -7.61 1.44 -3.56
N SER A 57 -8.66 1.35 -4.39
CA SER A 57 -8.58 0.74 -5.72
C SER A 57 -7.64 1.50 -6.65
N GLU A 58 -7.56 2.83 -6.52
CA GLU A 58 -6.74 3.67 -7.40
C GLU A 58 -5.42 4.16 -6.78
N GLY A 59 -5.25 4.06 -5.47
CA GLY A 59 -4.08 4.56 -4.76
C GLY A 59 -4.00 6.08 -4.67
N ILE A 60 -5.12 6.78 -4.86
CA ILE A 60 -5.21 8.24 -4.87
C ILE A 60 -6.04 8.77 -3.71
N GLY A 61 -5.81 10.02 -3.32
CA GLY A 61 -6.58 10.66 -2.26
C GLY A 61 -6.40 12.17 -2.27
N GLY A 62 -7.13 12.85 -1.39
CA GLY A 62 -7.06 14.30 -1.30
C GLY A 62 -8.10 14.93 -0.39
N ASN A 63 -8.31 16.23 -0.56
CA ASN A 63 -9.36 17.00 0.10
C ASN A 63 -10.61 17.12 -0.81
N ASN A 64 -11.59 17.92 -0.40
CA ASN A 64 -12.83 18.15 -1.16
C ASN A 64 -12.56 18.72 -2.56
N THR A 65 -11.60 19.65 -2.69
CA THR A 65 -11.23 20.23 -3.98
C THR A 65 -10.67 19.15 -4.91
N ASP A 66 -9.77 18.30 -4.41
CA ASP A 66 -9.18 17.20 -5.19
C ASP A 66 -10.26 16.19 -5.61
N PHE A 67 -11.18 15.87 -4.70
CA PHE A 67 -12.33 15.02 -4.99
C PHE A 67 -13.16 15.59 -6.14
N MET A 68 -13.62 16.83 -6.02
CA MET A 68 -14.53 17.45 -6.98
C MET A 68 -13.89 17.69 -8.34
N LYS A 69 -12.60 18.01 -8.39
CA LYS A 69 -11.85 18.11 -9.65
C LYS A 69 -11.92 16.79 -10.42
N LYS A 70 -11.70 15.66 -9.74
CA LYS A 70 -11.79 14.34 -10.35
C LYS A 70 -13.24 13.96 -10.67
N TYR A 71 -14.17 14.24 -9.75
CA TYR A 71 -15.58 13.88 -9.88
C TYR A 71 -16.29 14.59 -11.05
N LEU A 72 -16.04 15.89 -11.23
CA LEU A 72 -16.61 16.69 -12.31
C LEU A 72 -15.73 16.78 -13.56
N ASN A 73 -14.50 16.24 -13.50
CA ASN A 73 -13.45 16.46 -14.49
C ASN A 73 -13.28 17.97 -14.82
N ALA A 74 -13.16 18.78 -13.77
CA ALA A 74 -13.26 20.24 -13.86
C ALA A 74 -12.06 20.97 -13.23
N SER A 75 -11.88 22.23 -13.62
CA SER A 75 -10.90 23.13 -13.00
C SER A 75 -11.31 23.53 -11.59
N VAL A 76 -10.36 24.05 -10.81
CA VAL A 76 -10.62 24.54 -9.44
C VAL A 76 -11.70 25.63 -9.43
N ASN A 77 -11.70 26.54 -10.41
CA ASN A 77 -12.67 27.62 -10.46
C ASN A 77 -14.09 27.09 -10.67
N GLU A 78 -14.27 26.12 -11.56
CA GLU A 78 -15.58 25.49 -11.80
C GLU A 78 -16.09 24.72 -10.58
N VAL A 79 -15.19 24.04 -9.87
CA VAL A 79 -15.50 23.38 -8.59
C VAL A 79 -16.01 24.40 -7.56
N LEU A 80 -15.34 25.55 -7.42
CA LEU A 80 -15.75 26.58 -6.46
C LEU A 80 -17.09 27.22 -6.85
N VAL A 81 -17.34 27.47 -8.14
CA VAL A 81 -18.64 27.95 -8.64
C VAL A 81 -19.75 26.93 -8.38
N TRP A 82 -19.49 25.64 -8.58
CA TRP A 82 -20.45 24.59 -8.22
C TRP A 82 -20.76 24.60 -6.73
N ALA A 83 -19.72 24.72 -5.91
CA ALA A 83 -19.83 24.61 -4.46
C ALA A 83 -20.50 25.83 -3.82
N GLU A 84 -20.39 27.03 -4.41
CA GLU A 84 -21.16 28.23 -4.01
C GLU A 84 -22.66 28.10 -4.23
N LYS A 85 -23.09 27.25 -5.18
CA LYS A 85 -24.51 27.01 -5.49
C LYS A 85 -25.14 25.97 -4.57
N GLN A 86 -24.35 25.26 -3.76
CA GLN A 86 -24.86 24.23 -2.86
C GLN A 86 -25.24 24.83 -1.50
N SER A 87 -26.34 24.34 -0.91
CA SER A 87 -26.78 24.73 0.43
C SER A 87 -26.19 23.78 1.48
N PHE A 88 -24.89 23.90 1.77
CA PHE A 88 -24.26 23.15 2.85
C PHE A 88 -24.72 23.69 4.22
N SER A 89 -25.09 22.77 5.12
CA SER A 89 -25.69 22.92 6.44
C SER A 89 -24.78 23.57 7.51
N SER A 90 -23.56 23.97 7.15
CA SER A 90 -22.55 24.42 8.11
C SER A 90 -21.83 25.72 7.71
N PHE A 91 -22.58 26.82 7.65
CA PHE A 91 -22.02 28.16 7.95
C PHE A 91 -22.19 28.45 9.45
N GLN A 92 -21.52 27.67 10.31
CA GLN A 92 -21.21 28.10 11.67
C GLN A 92 -19.69 28.14 11.83
N LYS A 93 -19.20 29.37 12.03
CA LYS A 93 -17.81 29.70 12.34
C LYS A 93 -17.25 28.76 13.42
N GLN A 94 -16.16 28.09 13.11
CA GLN A 94 -15.09 27.91 14.10
C GLN A 94 -13.83 28.52 13.51
N ASN A 95 -13.45 29.70 14.03
CA ASN A 95 -12.09 30.18 13.93
C ASN A 95 -11.23 29.20 14.72
N ILE A 96 -10.64 28.21 14.03
CA ILE A 96 -9.55 27.43 14.59
C ILE A 96 -8.30 28.28 14.35
N PRO A 97 -7.58 28.74 15.39
CA PRO A 97 -6.33 29.46 15.21
C PRO A 97 -5.37 28.58 14.40
N ASP A 98 -4.51 29.19 13.59
CA ASP A 98 -3.34 28.55 12.98
C ASP A 98 -2.45 27.97 14.10
N GLN A 99 -2.80 26.78 14.60
CA GLN A 99 -1.88 25.92 15.30
C GLN A 99 -1.01 25.29 14.22
N LYS A 100 0.28 25.65 14.22
CA LYS A 100 1.33 24.75 13.76
C LYS A 100 1.13 23.44 14.51
N PHE A 101 0.43 22.49 13.91
CA PHE A 101 0.34 21.16 14.46
C PHE A 101 1.71 20.52 14.25
N GLU A 102 2.45 20.49 15.35
CA GLU A 102 3.47 19.48 15.62
C GLU A 102 2.94 18.10 15.21
N ASN A 103 3.84 17.26 14.69
CA ASN A 103 3.56 15.91 14.19
C ASN A 103 2.49 15.22 15.05
N PRO A 104 1.39 14.70 14.45
CA PRO A 104 0.35 14.05 15.23
C PRO A 104 1.02 12.96 16.07
N SER A 105 0.92 13.10 17.40
CA SER A 105 1.38 12.09 18.35
C SER A 105 0.95 10.72 17.83
N GLU A 106 1.92 9.86 17.58
CA GLU A 106 1.69 8.54 17.03
C GLU A 106 0.62 7.83 17.87
N ASN A 107 -0.49 7.40 17.25
CA ASN A 107 -1.58 6.67 17.94
C ASN A 107 -1.16 5.25 18.38
N TYR A 108 0.15 5.01 18.43
CA TYR A 108 0.77 3.76 18.72
C TYR A 108 2.10 3.98 19.46
N GLU A 109 2.57 2.95 20.14
CA GLU A 109 3.86 2.94 20.83
C GLU A 109 4.53 1.59 20.60
N ILE A 110 5.75 1.58 20.05
CA ILE A 110 6.55 0.37 19.92
C ILE A 110 7.14 0.03 21.29
N ARG A 111 6.87 -1.17 21.78
CA ARG A 111 7.30 -1.65 23.09
C ARG A 111 8.55 -2.51 23.02
N ASP A 112 8.65 -3.33 21.98
CA ASP A 112 9.74 -4.29 21.81
C ASP A 112 9.96 -4.57 20.32
N VAL A 113 11.22 -4.71 19.93
CA VAL A 113 11.66 -5.09 18.59
C VAL A 113 12.75 -6.14 18.75
N LYS A 114 12.47 -7.36 18.31
CA LYS A 114 13.37 -8.51 18.49
C LYS A 114 13.30 -9.45 17.29
N GLU A 115 14.13 -10.49 17.33
CA GLU A 115 14.04 -11.60 16.36
C GLU A 115 12.69 -12.33 16.49
N ILE A 116 12.22 -12.90 15.38
CA ILE A 116 10.96 -13.65 15.33
C ILE A 116 11.05 -14.88 16.22
N GLN A 117 10.26 -14.91 17.29
CA GLN A 117 10.22 -16.03 18.26
C GLN A 117 8.78 -16.45 18.61
N HIS A 118 7.80 -15.55 18.44
CA HIS A 118 6.42 -15.79 18.81
C HIS A 118 5.81 -16.92 17.97
N PRO A 119 5.30 -18.00 18.59
CA PRO A 119 4.81 -19.18 17.88
C PRO A 119 3.77 -18.87 16.80
N ALA A 120 2.83 -17.95 17.07
CA ALA A 120 1.82 -17.55 16.09
C ALA A 120 2.39 -16.80 14.87
N LEU A 121 3.49 -16.06 15.01
CA LEU A 121 4.16 -15.40 13.88
C LEU A 121 4.95 -16.41 13.05
N LEU A 122 5.64 -17.35 13.72
CA LEU A 122 6.32 -18.46 13.06
C LEU A 122 5.34 -19.37 12.31
N GLU A 123 4.18 -19.65 12.88
CA GLU A 123 3.10 -20.39 12.21
C GLU A 123 2.60 -19.64 10.99
N TYR A 124 2.36 -18.33 11.11
CA TYR A 124 1.93 -17.52 9.98
C TYR A 124 2.97 -17.45 8.85
N LEU A 125 4.26 -17.38 9.18
CA LEU A 125 5.33 -17.47 8.18
C LEU A 125 5.36 -18.84 7.48
N ARG A 126 5.12 -19.93 8.22
CA ARG A 126 5.00 -21.29 7.66
C ARG A 126 3.77 -21.44 6.76
N GLU A 127 2.61 -20.90 7.17
CA GLU A 127 1.41 -20.84 6.32
C GLU A 127 1.68 -20.10 5.01
N ARG A 128 2.53 -19.07 5.04
CA ARG A 128 2.95 -18.28 3.87
C ARG A 128 4.23 -18.79 3.19
N LYS A 129 4.76 -19.93 3.64
CA LYS A 129 5.97 -20.61 3.15
C LYS A 129 7.20 -19.72 3.03
N VAL A 130 7.44 -18.88 4.03
CA VAL A 130 8.57 -17.92 4.08
C VAL A 130 9.28 -17.94 5.44
N GLU A 131 9.13 -19.01 6.22
CA GLU A 131 9.70 -19.18 7.56
C GLU A 131 11.22 -19.22 7.61
N ASN A 132 11.87 -19.48 6.48
CA ASN A 132 13.32 -19.48 6.33
C ASN A 132 13.91 -18.10 5.98
N GLN A 133 13.07 -17.06 5.92
CA GLN A 133 13.47 -15.69 5.57
C GLN A 133 13.42 -14.74 6.78
N THR A 134 13.56 -15.27 7.99
CA THR A 134 13.47 -14.49 9.23
C THR A 134 14.56 -13.44 9.38
N GLN A 135 15.70 -13.57 8.69
CA GLN A 135 16.77 -12.57 8.73
C GLN A 135 16.36 -11.18 8.21
N PHE A 136 15.25 -11.08 7.46
CA PHE A 136 14.71 -9.81 6.98
C PHE A 136 13.64 -9.23 7.90
N LEU A 137 13.27 -9.94 8.98
CA LEU A 137 12.05 -9.70 9.72
C LEU A 137 12.31 -9.44 11.19
N TYR A 138 11.45 -8.62 11.78
CA TYR A 138 11.43 -8.34 13.20
C TYR A 138 10.10 -8.76 13.80
N GLU A 139 10.11 -9.29 15.01
CA GLU A 139 8.92 -9.36 15.84
C GLU A 139 8.76 -8.03 16.56
N ILE A 140 7.65 -7.37 16.30
CA ILE A 140 7.36 -6.05 16.85
C ILE A 140 6.14 -6.15 17.76
N HIS A 141 6.33 -5.82 19.03
CA HIS A 141 5.25 -5.63 19.99
C HIS A 141 4.95 -4.14 20.10
N TYR A 142 3.69 -3.77 19.94
CA TYR A 142 3.27 -2.39 19.94
C TYR A 142 1.90 -2.23 20.59
N ARG A 143 1.68 -1.06 21.19
CA ARG A 143 0.38 -0.66 21.71
C ARG A 143 -0.30 0.23 20.68
N MET A 144 -1.56 0.00 20.36
CA MET A 144 -2.35 0.87 19.48
C MET A 144 -3.76 1.02 20.06
N LYS A 145 -4.19 2.28 20.27
CA LYS A 145 -5.49 2.59 20.91
C LYS A 145 -5.71 1.77 22.20
N ASP A 146 -4.71 1.81 23.07
CA ASP A 146 -4.64 1.10 24.35
C ASP A 146 -4.54 -0.43 24.31
N LYS A 147 -4.62 -1.07 23.14
CA LYS A 147 -4.48 -2.53 22.99
C LYS A 147 -3.05 -2.91 22.65
N ASN A 148 -2.54 -3.94 23.32
CA ASN A 148 -1.26 -4.56 22.98
C ASN A 148 -1.45 -5.49 21.78
N ASN A 149 -0.58 -5.36 20.80
CA ASN A 149 -0.58 -6.12 19.56
C ASN A 149 0.86 -6.55 19.26
N PHE A 150 1.00 -7.55 18.40
CA PHE A 150 2.28 -7.96 17.85
C PHE A 150 2.14 -8.33 16.37
N GLY A 151 3.25 -8.27 15.64
CA GLY A 151 3.28 -8.61 14.23
C GLY A 151 4.70 -8.78 13.71
N ILE A 152 4.78 -9.31 12.49
CA ILE A 152 6.01 -9.33 11.70
C ILE A 152 6.21 -7.93 11.15
N GLY A 153 7.34 -7.31 11.47
CA GLY A 153 7.79 -6.04 10.96
C GLY A 153 8.83 -6.21 9.87
N PHE A 154 8.67 -5.44 8.79
CA PHE A 154 9.66 -5.25 7.75
C PHE A 154 10.06 -3.77 7.72
N LYS A 155 11.35 -3.48 7.89
CA LYS A 155 11.84 -2.10 8.04
C LYS A 155 11.84 -1.37 6.70
N ASN A 156 11.44 -0.11 6.70
CA ASN A 156 11.45 0.77 5.52
C ASN A 156 12.54 1.84 5.59
N ASP A 157 12.78 2.54 4.48
CA ASP A 157 13.89 3.49 4.32
C ASP A 157 13.72 4.76 5.16
N SER A 158 12.48 5.10 5.54
CA SER A 158 12.20 6.17 6.51
C SER A 158 12.36 5.74 7.97
N GLY A 159 12.79 4.50 8.23
CA GLY A 159 12.97 3.94 9.57
C GLY A 159 11.69 3.44 10.25
N GLY A 160 10.55 3.46 9.54
CA GLY A 160 9.30 2.85 9.97
C GLY A 160 9.29 1.33 9.72
N TYR A 161 8.21 0.70 10.15
CA TYR A 161 7.98 -0.73 9.98
C TYR A 161 6.64 -1.02 9.33
N GLU A 162 6.67 -1.78 8.24
CA GLU A 162 5.47 -2.40 7.69
C GLU A 162 5.15 -3.65 8.48
N ILE A 163 4.00 -3.64 9.15
CA ILE A 163 3.55 -4.71 10.03
C ILE A 163 2.55 -5.60 9.31
N ARG A 164 2.78 -6.90 9.40
CA ARG A 164 1.86 -7.95 8.97
C ARG A 164 1.58 -8.93 10.09
N ASN A 165 0.31 -9.28 10.24
CA ASN A 165 -0.11 -10.52 10.87
C ASN A 165 -1.28 -11.10 10.06
N LYS A 166 -1.83 -12.23 10.52
CA LYS A 166 -2.97 -12.91 9.87
C LYS A 166 -4.18 -12.00 9.64
N TYR A 167 -4.34 -10.96 10.46
CA TYR A 167 -5.54 -10.13 10.50
C TYR A 167 -5.34 -8.70 9.98
N SER A 168 -4.10 -8.25 9.76
CA SER A 168 -3.83 -6.83 9.51
C SER A 168 -2.60 -6.59 8.64
N LYS A 169 -2.65 -5.51 7.85
CA LYS A 169 -1.52 -4.81 7.21
C LYS A 169 -1.55 -3.39 7.74
N ILE A 170 -0.52 -2.95 8.45
CA ILE A 170 -0.39 -1.55 8.89
C ILE A 170 1.05 -1.09 8.72
N CYS A 171 1.28 0.21 8.83
CA CYS A 171 2.61 0.79 8.95
C CYS A 171 2.72 1.47 10.32
N LEU A 172 3.80 1.19 11.05
CA LEU A 172 4.22 1.92 12.23
C LEU A 172 5.33 2.87 11.81
N GLY A 173 5.02 4.16 11.84
CA GLY A 173 5.94 5.23 11.47
C GLY A 173 5.55 5.83 10.13
N LYS A 174 6.54 6.44 9.46
CA LYS A 174 6.35 6.95 8.12
C LYS A 174 6.38 5.80 7.13
N LYS A 175 5.30 5.64 6.35
CA LYS A 175 5.24 4.69 5.24
C LYS A 175 6.22 5.10 4.15
N ASP A 176 6.99 4.14 3.67
CA ASP A 176 8.01 4.34 2.65
C ASP A 176 8.31 3.02 1.94
N ILE A 177 9.10 3.09 0.86
CA ILE A 177 9.71 1.90 0.26
C ILE A 177 10.79 1.32 1.17
N SER A 178 11.20 0.08 0.89
CA SER A 178 12.40 -0.51 1.47
C SER A 178 13.39 -0.84 0.35
N THR A 179 14.65 -0.47 0.54
CA THR A 179 15.71 -0.73 -0.43
C THR A 179 16.78 -1.66 0.15
N ILE A 180 17.21 -2.64 -0.64
CA ILE A 180 18.36 -3.51 -0.34
C ILE A 180 19.36 -3.34 -1.48
N LYS A 181 20.54 -2.79 -1.17
CA LYS A 181 21.64 -2.57 -2.11
C LYS A 181 22.68 -3.68 -1.98
N ASN A 182 22.99 -4.33 -3.09
CA ASN A 182 24.05 -5.33 -3.23
C ASN A 182 25.07 -4.92 -4.30
N ASP A 183 25.09 -3.64 -4.67
CA ASP A 183 25.94 -3.07 -5.72
C ASP A 183 25.82 -3.83 -7.06
N SER A 184 24.59 -4.24 -7.40
CA SER A 184 24.29 -4.97 -8.63
C SER A 184 23.82 -4.05 -9.74
N GLU A 185 24.10 -4.45 -10.99
CA GLU A 185 23.54 -3.80 -12.18
C GLU A 185 22.11 -4.27 -12.51
N SER A 186 21.57 -5.21 -11.75
CA SER A 186 20.18 -5.70 -11.88
C SER A 186 19.33 -5.28 -10.68
N LEU A 187 18.10 -4.85 -10.95
CA LEU A 187 17.13 -4.45 -9.94
C LEU A 187 15.88 -5.34 -10.01
N ARG A 188 15.35 -5.74 -8.86
CA ARG A 188 14.04 -6.41 -8.75
C ARG A 188 13.11 -5.62 -7.85
N ILE A 189 11.90 -5.36 -8.34
CA ILE A 189 10.91 -4.53 -7.64
C ILE A 189 9.70 -5.37 -7.26
N PHE A 190 9.29 -5.30 -5.99
CA PHE A 190 8.17 -6.05 -5.43
C PHE A 190 7.10 -5.10 -4.89
N GLU A 191 5.82 -5.46 -5.07
CA GLU A 191 4.72 -4.65 -4.51
C GLU A 191 4.66 -4.75 -2.98
N GLY A 192 4.76 -5.98 -2.45
CA GLY A 192 4.74 -6.27 -1.03
C GLY A 192 6.00 -6.99 -0.55
N PHE A 193 6.32 -6.84 0.73
CA PHE A 193 7.48 -7.53 1.30
C PHE A 193 7.29 -9.06 1.36
N PHE A 194 6.05 -9.58 1.44
CA PHE A 194 5.83 -11.03 1.39
C PHE A 194 6.18 -11.62 0.02
N ASP A 195 5.96 -10.88 -1.06
CA ASP A 195 6.37 -11.29 -2.41
C ASP A 195 7.89 -11.30 -2.51
N PHE A 196 8.56 -10.30 -1.94
CA PHE A 196 10.02 -10.30 -1.81
C PHE A 196 10.52 -11.53 -1.05
N LEU A 197 9.98 -11.85 0.13
CA LEU A 197 10.38 -13.04 0.88
C LEU A 197 10.13 -14.33 0.07
N SER A 198 9.00 -14.41 -0.64
CA SER A 198 8.70 -15.54 -1.51
C SER A 198 9.69 -15.68 -2.65
N PHE A 199 10.09 -14.57 -3.25
CA PHE A 199 11.13 -14.55 -4.26
C PHE A 199 12.45 -15.09 -3.71
N LYS A 200 12.86 -14.68 -2.50
CA LYS A 200 14.09 -15.20 -1.86
C LYS A 200 14.09 -16.72 -1.71
N ASN A 201 12.91 -17.36 -1.61
CA ASN A 201 12.81 -18.82 -1.57
C ASN A 201 13.02 -19.50 -2.91
N VAL A 202 12.71 -18.82 -4.02
CA VAL A 202 12.80 -19.40 -5.36
C VAL A 202 13.95 -18.84 -6.18
N GLU A 203 14.62 -17.79 -5.73
CA GLU A 203 15.69 -17.09 -6.44
C GLU A 203 16.79 -18.04 -6.95
N LYS A 204 17.26 -18.94 -6.07
CA LYS A 204 18.25 -19.95 -6.43
C LYS A 204 17.71 -20.96 -7.44
N PHE A 205 16.45 -21.38 -7.29
CA PHE A 205 15.79 -22.29 -8.23
C PHE A 205 15.61 -21.65 -9.62
N LEU A 206 15.30 -20.35 -9.65
CA LEU A 206 15.17 -19.56 -10.86
C LEU A 206 16.52 -19.15 -11.48
N GLN A 207 17.65 -19.57 -10.86
CA GLN A 207 19.01 -19.24 -11.31
C GLN A 207 19.23 -17.74 -11.49
N LYS A 208 18.63 -16.95 -10.60
CA LYS A 208 18.71 -15.49 -10.66
C LYS A 208 20.01 -15.01 -10.00
N ASP A 209 20.72 -14.12 -10.69
CA ASP A 209 21.90 -13.46 -10.15
C ASP A 209 21.53 -12.52 -8.99
N THR A 210 22.55 -12.13 -8.23
CA THR A 210 22.39 -11.14 -7.15
C THR A 210 21.90 -9.82 -7.73
N SER A 211 20.90 -9.22 -7.08
CA SER A 211 20.30 -7.96 -7.51
C SER A 211 20.18 -6.97 -6.37
N ASP A 212 20.02 -5.71 -6.71
CA ASP A 212 19.38 -4.76 -5.81
C ASP A 212 17.88 -5.07 -5.73
N TYR A 213 17.26 -4.71 -4.61
CA TYR A 213 15.83 -4.92 -4.41
C TYR A 213 15.16 -3.63 -3.95
N ILE A 214 13.99 -3.35 -4.51
CA ILE A 214 13.06 -2.35 -4.01
C ILE A 214 11.75 -3.05 -3.66
N ILE A 215 11.27 -2.80 -2.45
CA ILE A 215 9.97 -3.27 -1.98
C ILE A 215 9.10 -2.03 -1.80
N LEU A 216 8.02 -1.92 -2.57
CA LEU A 216 7.15 -0.76 -2.54
C LEU A 216 6.41 -0.62 -1.21
N ASN A 217 6.15 -1.74 -0.51
CA ASN A 217 5.33 -1.83 0.70
C ASN A 217 3.85 -1.42 0.53
N SER A 218 3.51 -0.88 -0.64
CA SER A 218 2.19 -0.68 -1.21
C SER A 218 2.37 -0.08 -2.60
N VAL A 219 1.52 -0.46 -3.55
CA VAL A 219 1.46 0.16 -4.88
C VAL A 219 1.38 1.69 -4.86
N SER A 220 0.86 2.30 -3.78
CA SER A 220 0.82 3.77 -3.65
C SER A 220 2.19 4.44 -3.55
N MET A 221 3.26 3.69 -3.28
CA MET A 221 4.64 4.20 -3.25
C MET A 221 5.30 4.21 -4.64
N ILE A 222 4.61 3.79 -5.69
CA ILE A 222 5.16 3.75 -7.06
C ILE A 222 5.66 5.13 -7.54
N SER A 223 4.97 6.20 -7.12
CA SER A 223 5.35 7.58 -7.45
C SER A 223 6.70 7.99 -6.87
N ASN A 224 7.14 7.34 -5.79
CA ASN A 224 8.43 7.62 -5.16
C ASN A 224 9.61 7.07 -5.97
N ILE A 225 9.38 6.03 -6.79
CA ILE A 225 10.47 5.34 -7.51
C ILE A 225 10.45 5.55 -9.01
N LYS A 226 9.30 5.84 -9.62
CA LYS A 226 9.15 5.81 -11.09
C LYS A 226 10.13 6.71 -11.87
N ASN A 227 10.57 7.80 -11.25
CA ASN A 227 11.49 8.77 -11.86
C ASN A 227 12.95 8.63 -11.37
N SER A 228 13.24 7.65 -10.52
CA SER A 228 14.53 7.54 -9.81
C SER A 228 15.14 6.14 -9.87
N LEU A 229 14.75 5.33 -10.86
CA LEU A 229 15.25 3.97 -11.00
C LEU A 229 16.72 3.88 -11.44
N GLY A 230 17.36 4.98 -11.84
CA GLY A 230 18.79 4.99 -12.17
C GLY A 230 19.13 4.12 -13.40
N ASN A 231 20.43 3.89 -13.62
CA ASN A 231 20.94 3.21 -14.83
C ASN A 231 21.20 1.71 -14.57
N TYR A 232 20.19 0.96 -14.13
CA TYR A 232 20.30 -0.51 -14.09
C TYR A 232 20.34 -1.07 -15.52
N LYS A 233 20.99 -2.22 -15.72
CA LYS A 233 20.99 -2.95 -17.01
C LYS A 233 19.77 -3.85 -17.16
N ASN A 234 19.19 -4.29 -16.05
CA ASN A 234 18.00 -5.14 -16.02
C ASN A 234 17.10 -4.71 -14.87
N ILE A 235 15.79 -4.61 -15.12
CA ILE A 235 14.78 -4.28 -14.12
C ILE A 235 13.64 -5.29 -14.23
N GLU A 236 13.42 -6.06 -13.17
CA GLU A 236 12.36 -7.08 -13.13
C GLU A 236 11.25 -6.65 -12.17
N LEU A 237 10.00 -6.70 -12.63
CA LEU A 237 8.83 -6.24 -11.87
C LEU A 237 7.99 -7.42 -11.40
N TYR A 238 7.74 -7.48 -10.10
CA TYR A 238 6.96 -8.53 -9.42
C TYR A 238 5.80 -7.89 -8.64
N PHE A 239 4.72 -7.54 -9.34
CA PHE A 239 3.52 -6.89 -8.78
C PHE A 239 2.30 -7.81 -8.75
N ASP A 240 1.26 -7.41 -8.03
CA ASP A 240 0.02 -8.19 -7.95
C ASP A 240 -0.65 -8.28 -9.35
N ASN A 241 -1.34 -9.39 -9.61
CA ASN A 241 -2.17 -9.60 -10.80
C ASN A 241 -3.55 -8.93 -10.61
N ASP A 242 -3.55 -7.63 -10.38
CA ASP A 242 -4.74 -6.80 -10.28
C ASP A 242 -4.60 -5.46 -11.04
N GLU A 243 -5.67 -4.66 -11.04
CA GLU A 243 -5.72 -3.36 -11.73
C GLU A 243 -4.72 -2.33 -11.18
N ALA A 244 -4.31 -2.45 -9.91
CA ALA A 244 -3.29 -1.56 -9.36
C ALA A 244 -1.90 -1.99 -9.82
N GLY A 245 -1.61 -3.30 -9.78
CA GLY A 245 -0.39 -3.88 -10.34
C GLY A 245 -0.24 -3.58 -11.83
N ASN A 246 -1.30 -3.71 -12.63
CA ASN A 246 -1.29 -3.35 -14.06
C ASN A 246 -0.85 -1.91 -14.30
N ARG A 247 -1.46 -0.96 -13.60
CA ARG A 247 -1.09 0.47 -13.71
C ARG A 247 0.33 0.73 -13.22
N ALA A 248 0.80 0.02 -12.19
CA ALA A 248 2.16 0.15 -11.70
C ALA A 248 3.19 -0.34 -12.72
N ILE A 249 2.93 -1.47 -13.40
CA ILE A 249 3.74 -1.95 -14.52
C ILE A 249 3.81 -0.89 -15.62
N GLU A 250 2.67 -0.35 -16.05
CA GLU A 250 2.62 0.69 -17.09
C GLU A 250 3.42 1.93 -16.68
N MET A 251 3.25 2.42 -15.45
CA MET A 251 3.98 3.59 -14.94
C MET A 251 5.51 3.40 -15.00
N ILE A 252 6.00 2.21 -14.68
CA ILE A 252 7.45 1.94 -14.66
C ILE A 252 7.97 1.74 -16.09
N LYS A 253 7.26 0.96 -16.91
CA LYS A 253 7.68 0.66 -18.30
C LYS A 253 7.65 1.89 -19.21
N ASN A 254 6.74 2.83 -18.97
CA ASN A 254 6.70 4.09 -19.73
C ASN A 254 7.95 4.96 -19.51
N GLU A 255 8.58 4.86 -18.35
CA GLU A 255 9.80 5.61 -18.01
C GLU A 255 11.07 4.76 -18.21
N ASN A 256 10.95 3.43 -18.29
CA ASN A 256 12.07 2.49 -18.33
C ASN A 256 11.77 1.32 -19.28
N GLU A 257 12.19 1.44 -20.54
CA GLU A 257 11.93 0.44 -21.58
C GLU A 257 12.55 -0.94 -21.29
N ILE A 258 13.62 -0.98 -20.48
CA ILE A 258 14.31 -2.21 -20.06
C ILE A 258 13.56 -2.99 -18.97
N ALA A 259 12.46 -2.44 -18.44
CA ALA A 259 11.72 -3.07 -17.35
C ALA A 259 10.84 -4.23 -17.86
N GLU A 260 11.03 -5.40 -17.28
CA GLU A 260 10.34 -6.63 -17.63
C GLU A 260 9.23 -6.97 -16.63
N ASP A 261 8.02 -7.24 -17.14
CA ASP A 261 6.91 -7.74 -16.35
C ASP A 261 7.12 -9.25 -16.09
N CYS A 262 7.48 -9.60 -14.85
CA CYS A 262 7.78 -10.98 -14.46
C CYS A 262 6.57 -11.74 -13.92
N ARG A 263 5.36 -11.19 -14.03
CA ARG A 263 4.11 -11.85 -13.57
C ARG A 263 3.78 -13.12 -14.34
N VAL A 264 4.40 -13.35 -15.50
CA VAL A 264 4.34 -14.63 -16.22
C VAL A 264 4.71 -15.84 -15.34
N LEU A 265 5.57 -15.65 -14.33
CA LEU A 265 5.96 -16.70 -13.38
C LEU A 265 4.75 -17.23 -12.56
N TYR A 266 3.75 -16.38 -12.34
CA TYR A 266 2.59 -16.64 -11.48
C TYR A 266 1.30 -16.12 -12.11
N SER A 267 1.14 -16.25 -13.44
CA SER A 267 0.02 -15.70 -14.21
C SER A 267 -1.37 -16.13 -13.71
N ASP A 268 -1.45 -17.33 -13.13
CA ASP A 268 -2.70 -17.92 -12.64
C ASP A 268 -2.98 -17.62 -11.16
N PHE A 269 -2.15 -16.81 -10.51
CA PHE A 269 -2.20 -16.54 -9.08
C PHE A 269 -2.31 -15.04 -8.82
N LYS A 270 -2.82 -14.68 -7.64
CA LYS A 270 -2.98 -13.27 -7.31
C LYS A 270 -1.62 -12.55 -7.21
N ASP A 271 -0.69 -13.14 -6.48
CA ASP A 271 0.61 -12.55 -6.18
C ASP A 271 1.68 -13.65 -6.11
N LEU A 272 2.95 -13.26 -5.98
CA LEU A 272 4.05 -14.20 -5.98
C LEU A 272 4.02 -15.11 -4.75
N ASN A 273 3.56 -14.60 -3.60
CA ASN A 273 3.43 -15.44 -2.41
C ASN A 273 2.30 -16.47 -2.56
N ASP A 274 1.17 -16.11 -3.15
CA ASP A 274 0.05 -17.00 -3.43
C ASP A 274 0.50 -18.17 -4.34
N TRP A 275 1.27 -17.86 -5.38
CA TRP A 275 1.92 -18.88 -6.21
C TRP A 275 2.83 -19.82 -5.42
N LEU A 276 3.71 -19.28 -4.56
CA LEU A 276 4.59 -20.10 -3.72
C LEU A 276 3.81 -21.03 -2.79
N VAL A 277 2.77 -20.49 -2.14
CA VAL A 277 1.88 -21.23 -1.24
C VAL A 277 1.15 -22.34 -1.98
N TYR A 278 0.70 -22.13 -3.21
CA TYR A 278 -0.01 -23.15 -3.95
C TYR A 278 0.93 -24.20 -4.59
N LYS A 279 1.94 -23.77 -5.34
CA LYS A 279 2.77 -24.68 -6.15
C LYS A 279 3.81 -25.45 -5.35
N ASN A 280 4.26 -24.92 -4.20
CA ASN A 280 5.40 -25.49 -3.46
C ASN A 280 6.59 -25.89 -4.36
N PRO A 281 7.13 -24.98 -5.18
CA PRO A 281 8.09 -25.30 -6.26
C PRO A 281 9.36 -26.02 -5.79
N ALA A 282 9.70 -25.96 -4.50
CA ALA A 282 10.80 -26.75 -3.91
C ALA A 282 10.58 -28.28 -3.98
N ASN A 283 9.33 -28.76 -4.05
CA ASN A 283 9.00 -30.18 -4.03
C ASN A 283 8.84 -30.82 -5.42
N GLU A 284 8.68 -30.04 -6.50
CA GLU A 284 8.44 -30.61 -7.84
C GLU A 284 9.69 -31.29 -8.48
N ARG A 285 10.87 -31.24 -7.83
CA ARG A 285 12.09 -31.93 -8.32
C ARG A 285 12.73 -32.97 -7.41
N GLN A 286 12.20 -33.26 -6.22
CA GLN A 286 12.66 -34.46 -5.50
C GLN A 286 12.18 -35.78 -6.13
N VAL A 287 11.23 -35.72 -7.09
CA VAL A 287 10.62 -36.91 -7.70
C VAL A 287 11.15 -37.24 -9.10
N ILE A 288 11.88 -36.35 -9.79
CA ILE A 288 12.41 -36.63 -11.13
C ILE A 288 13.94 -36.61 -11.11
N HIS A 289 14.53 -37.52 -10.34
CA HIS A 289 15.78 -38.21 -10.66
C HIS A 289 15.98 -39.38 -9.67
N ARG A 290 15.16 -40.41 -9.82
CA ARG A 290 15.50 -41.77 -9.37
C ARG A 290 15.31 -42.75 -10.51
N ARG A 291 16.44 -43.08 -11.16
CA ARG A 291 16.73 -44.34 -11.90
C ARG A 291 15.86 -44.55 -13.15
N ARG A 292 16.38 -44.89 -14.32
CA ARG A 292 17.58 -45.62 -14.74
C ARG A 292 17.88 -45.22 -16.18
#